data_AF-A0A2A3JK21-F1
#
_entry.id   AF-A0A2A3JK21-F1
#
_cell.length_a   1.000
_cell.length_b   1.000
_cell.length_c   1.000
_cell.angle_alpha   90.00
_cell.angle_beta   90.00
_cell.angle_gamma   90.00
#
_symmetry.space_group_name_H-M   'P 1'
#
loop_
_entity.id
_entity.type
_entity.pdbx_description
1 polymer ?
#
loop_
_entity_poly.entity_id
_entity_poly.type
_entity_poly.pdbx_seq_one_letter_code
_entity_poly.pdbx_strand_id
1 'polypeptide(L)'
;MSEVVGEGGRGPFAEEALPADGHGPLWATGEGRRVVLGEPECTGGCCGYLSVFVQRHGGIVEWSEWQVPVDKVRPPAFHFDADQYHAELTRALTDRRWQVHTE
;
A
#
# COMPACT_ATOMS: atom_id res chain seq x y z
N MET A 1 16.19 18.08 6.08
CA MET A 1 15.55 17.09 5.18
C MET A 1 15.51 15.79 5.96
N SER A 2 14.39 15.52 6.64
CA SER A 2 14.27 14.31 7.46
C SER A 2 14.01 13.15 6.52
N GLU A 3 14.79 12.08 6.66
CA GLU A 3 14.64 10.84 5.93
C GLU A 3 13.25 10.25 6.25
N VAL A 4 12.28 10.38 5.32
CA VAL A 4 10.89 9.89 5.49
C VAL A 4 10.79 8.38 5.27
N VAL A 5 11.94 7.70 5.30
CA VAL A 5 12.07 6.28 5.05
C VAL A 5 12.38 5.64 6.40
N GLY A 6 11.43 4.89 6.93
CA GLY A 6 11.59 4.09 8.14
C GLY A 6 12.62 2.98 7.97
N GLU A 7 12.96 2.35 9.10
CA GLU A 7 13.90 1.23 9.16
C GLU A 7 13.55 0.16 8.11
N GLY A 8 14.52 -0.21 7.27
CA GLY A 8 14.30 -1.16 6.16
C GLY A 8 13.84 -0.53 4.84
N GLY A 9 13.93 0.79 4.66
CA GLY A 9 13.69 1.42 3.35
C GLY A 9 12.21 1.69 3.03
N ARG A 10 11.32 1.55 4.03
CA ARG A 10 9.87 1.60 3.85
C ARG A 10 9.28 2.92 4.35
N GLY A 11 8.25 3.43 3.67
CA GLY A 11 7.48 4.56 4.19
C GLY A 11 6.69 4.20 5.45
N PRO A 12 6.28 5.19 6.26
CA PRO A 12 5.65 4.98 7.57
C PRO A 12 4.32 4.18 7.53
N PHE A 13 3.68 4.05 6.36
CA PHE A 13 2.43 3.30 6.18
C PHE A 13 2.63 1.84 5.78
N ALA A 14 3.87 1.40 5.55
CA ALA A 14 4.11 0.05 5.04
C ALA A 14 3.73 -1.04 6.03
N GLU A 15 3.95 -0.83 7.34
CA GLU A 15 3.56 -1.80 8.38
C GLU A 15 2.05 -1.93 8.50
N GLU A 16 1.29 -0.84 8.35
CA GLU A 16 -0.17 -0.90 8.34
C GLU A 16 -0.69 -1.57 7.05
N ALA A 17 -0.08 -1.26 5.90
CA ALA A 17 -0.48 -1.80 4.60
C ALA A 17 -0.13 -3.30 4.42
N LEU A 18 1.00 -3.73 5.01
CA LEU A 18 1.61 -5.05 4.91
C LEU A 18 2.13 -5.52 6.28
N PRO A 19 1.25 -5.81 7.24
CA PRO A 19 1.65 -6.16 8.59
C PRO A 19 2.34 -7.52 8.63
N ALA A 20 3.34 -7.64 9.50
CA ALA A 20 4.18 -8.83 9.60
C ALA A 20 3.42 -10.12 10.02
N ASP A 21 2.24 -9.98 10.62
CA ASP A 21 1.39 -11.09 11.06
C ASP A 21 0.46 -11.62 9.95
N GLY A 22 0.41 -10.99 8.77
CA GLY A 22 -0.22 -11.55 7.58
C GLY A 22 -1.14 -10.60 6.82
N HIS A 23 -2.40 -11.02 6.63
CA HIS A 23 -3.36 -10.46 5.66
C HIS A 23 -3.82 -9.02 5.99
N GLY A 24 -2.94 -8.05 5.70
CA GLY A 24 -3.21 -6.62 5.84
C GLY A 24 -4.29 -6.07 4.91
N PRO A 25 -4.50 -4.76 4.91
CA PRO A 25 -5.51 -4.09 4.09
C PRO A 25 -5.21 -4.20 2.58
N LEU A 26 -3.99 -4.52 2.16
CA LEU A 26 -3.72 -4.88 0.77
C LEU A 26 -4.17 -6.30 0.39
N TRP A 27 -4.45 -7.19 1.35
CA TRP A 27 -4.96 -8.52 1.04
C TRP A 27 -6.38 -8.45 0.46
N ALA A 28 -6.47 -8.50 -0.87
CA ALA A 28 -7.71 -8.28 -1.60
C ALA A 28 -8.70 -9.43 -1.39
N THR A 29 -9.90 -9.08 -0.92
CA THR A 29 -11.06 -9.98 -0.81
C THR A 29 -12.21 -9.45 -1.67
N GLY A 30 -13.31 -10.21 -1.77
CA GLY A 30 -14.51 -9.73 -2.44
C GLY A 30 -15.15 -8.51 -1.76
N GLU A 31 -14.83 -8.28 -0.48
CA GLU A 31 -15.21 -7.06 0.25
C GLU A 31 -14.13 -6.00 0.03
N GLY A 32 -14.48 -4.96 -0.73
CA GLY A 32 -13.55 -3.89 -1.03
C GLY A 32 -13.20 -3.06 0.20
N ARG A 33 -11.95 -2.57 0.27
CA ARG A 33 -11.43 -1.79 1.40
C ARG A 33 -10.56 -0.63 0.95
N ARG A 34 -10.62 0.47 1.72
CA ARG A 34 -9.75 1.63 1.54
C ARG A 34 -8.41 1.36 2.24
N VAL A 35 -7.31 1.58 1.54
CA VAL A 35 -5.95 1.40 2.04
C VAL A 35 -5.20 2.72 1.93
N VAL A 36 -4.67 3.22 3.03
CA VAL A 36 -3.78 4.39 3.03
C VAL A 36 -2.36 3.93 2.67
N LEU A 37 -1.79 4.52 1.62
CA LEU A 37 -0.46 4.20 1.13
C LEU A 37 0.58 5.24 1.52
N GLY A 38 0.13 6.46 1.85
CA GLY A 38 1.02 7.56 2.17
C GLY A 38 0.29 8.82 2.56
N GLU A 39 1.05 9.76 3.12
CA GLU A 39 0.61 11.12 3.34
C GLU A 39 1.67 12.13 2.87
N PRO A 40 1.29 13.36 2.51
CA PRO A 40 2.22 14.42 2.17
C PRO A 40 2.91 14.97 3.42
N GLU A 41 4.04 15.68 3.25
CA GLU A 41 4.80 16.28 4.37
C GLU A 41 3.96 17.23 5.24
N CYS A 42 2.94 17.88 4.67
CA CYS A 42 1.98 18.74 5.38
C CYS A 42 0.98 17.98 6.28
N THR A 43 1.02 16.64 6.30
CA THR A 43 0.03 15.68 6.83
C THR A 43 -1.19 15.45 5.93
N GLY A 44 -1.79 14.26 6.04
CA GLY A 44 -3.03 13.93 5.34
C GLY A 44 -4.24 14.74 5.78
N GLY A 45 -4.26 15.28 7.01
CA GLY A 45 -5.32 16.16 7.48
C GLY A 45 -5.33 17.54 6.80
N CYS A 46 -4.16 17.99 6.31
CA CYS A 46 -4.03 19.27 5.61
C CYS A 46 -4.29 19.14 4.11
N CYS A 47 -3.58 18.22 3.45
CA CYS A 47 -3.58 18.13 2.01
C CYS A 47 -4.22 16.85 1.47
N GLY A 48 -4.75 15.97 2.33
CA GLY A 48 -5.31 14.67 1.95
C GLY A 48 -4.25 13.55 1.93
N TYR A 49 -4.72 12.31 2.09
CA TYR A 49 -3.89 11.10 2.01
C TYR A 49 -3.79 10.59 0.57
N LEU A 50 -2.72 9.85 0.27
CA LEU A 50 -2.72 8.91 -0.84
C LEU A 50 -3.38 7.61 -0.36
N SER A 51 -4.56 7.31 -0.88
CA SER A 51 -5.26 6.06 -0.58
C SER A 51 -5.91 5.45 -1.81
N VAL A 52 -6.11 4.14 -1.77
CA VAL A 52 -6.67 3.35 -2.88
C VAL A 52 -7.77 2.45 -2.35
N PHE A 53 -8.79 2.17 -3.16
CA PHE A 53 -9.77 1.14 -2.87
C PHE A 53 -9.33 -0.16 -3.53
N VAL A 54 -9.19 -1.23 -2.74
CA VAL A 54 -8.72 -2.55 -3.19
C VAL A 54 -9.87 -3.54 -3.07
N GLN A 55 -10.22 -4.19 -4.18
CA GLN A 55 -11.26 -5.21 -4.20
C GLN A 55 -10.91 -6.33 -5.18
N ARG A 56 -11.24 -7.57 -4.82
CA ARG A 56 -11.11 -8.73 -5.69
C ARG A 56 -12.45 -9.03 -6.38
N HIS A 57 -12.42 -9.08 -7.70
CA HIS A 57 -13.50 -9.54 -8.56
C HIS A 57 -13.09 -10.84 -9.24
N GLY A 58 -13.36 -11.97 -8.58
CA GLY A 58 -12.98 -13.29 -9.08
C GLY A 58 -11.46 -13.41 -9.28
N GLY A 59 -11.01 -13.53 -10.54
CA GLY A 59 -9.59 -13.65 -10.89
C GLY A 59 -8.84 -12.32 -10.96
N ILE A 60 -9.50 -11.19 -10.72
CA ILE A 60 -8.88 -9.86 -10.86
C ILE A 60 -8.89 -9.14 -9.51
N VAL A 61 -7.77 -8.52 -9.14
CA VAL A 61 -7.72 -7.50 -8.08
C VAL A 61 -7.72 -6.13 -8.74
N GLU A 62 -8.69 -5.30 -8.38
CA GLU A 62 -8.79 -3.92 -8.83
C GLU A 62 -8.27 -2.99 -7.73
N TRP A 63 -7.45 -2.02 -8.14
CA TRP A 63 -7.11 -0.84 -7.38
C TRP A 63 -7.81 0.36 -8.03
N SER A 64 -8.82 0.90 -7.38
CA SER A 64 -9.67 1.96 -7.92
C SER A 64 -9.94 3.06 -6.90
N GLU A 65 -10.79 4.01 -7.27
CA GLU A 65 -11.24 5.13 -6.43
C GLU A 65 -10.13 5.88 -5.67
N TRP A 66 -8.97 6.02 -6.30
CA TRP A 66 -7.82 6.71 -5.71
C TRP A 66 -8.22 8.05 -5.09
N GLN A 67 -7.84 8.26 -3.83
CA GLN A 67 -7.76 9.58 -3.23
C GLN A 67 -6.30 9.98 -3.25
N VAL A 68 -6.05 11.20 -3.69
CA VAL A 68 -4.71 11.77 -3.78
C VAL A 68 -4.70 13.11 -3.05
N PRO A 69 -3.52 13.58 -2.61
CA PRO A 69 -3.42 14.90 -2.05
C PRO A 69 -3.92 15.98 -3.02
N VAL A 70 -4.32 17.13 -2.48
CA VAL A 70 -4.78 18.30 -3.24
C VAL A 70 -3.78 18.65 -4.36
N ASP A 71 -4.32 19.05 -5.51
CA ASP A 71 -3.58 19.41 -6.72
C ASP A 71 -2.71 18.28 -7.31
N LYS A 72 -2.95 17.03 -6.93
CA LYS A 72 -2.33 15.85 -7.57
C LYS A 72 -3.28 15.18 -8.55
N VAL A 73 -2.68 14.60 -9.58
CA VAL A 73 -3.42 13.83 -10.59
C VAL A 73 -3.75 12.46 -10.02
N ARG A 74 -5.03 12.08 -10.12
CA ARG A 74 -5.50 10.76 -9.72
C ARG A 74 -5.01 9.70 -10.72
N PRO A 75 -4.38 8.60 -10.26
CA PRO A 75 -4.08 7.47 -11.14
C PRO A 75 -5.36 6.83 -11.70
N PRO A 76 -5.27 6.13 -12.86
CA PRO A 76 -6.37 5.30 -13.33
C PRO A 76 -6.58 4.09 -12.40
N ALA A 77 -7.66 3.36 -12.63
CA ALA A 77 -7.79 2.04 -12.03
C ALA A 77 -6.69 1.10 -12.56
N PHE A 78 -6.15 0.26 -11.67
CA PHE A 78 -5.21 -0.81 -12.05
C PHE A 78 -5.86 -2.16 -11.81
N HIS A 79 -5.56 -3.11 -12.69
CA HIS A 79 -6.08 -4.47 -12.63
C HIS A 79 -4.91 -5.44 -12.60
N PHE A 80 -4.95 -6.36 -11.65
CA PHE A 80 -3.94 -7.39 -11.45
C PHE A 80 -4.59 -8.76 -11.51
N ASP A 81 -3.87 -9.75 -12.03
CA ASP A 81 -4.24 -11.14 -11.80
C ASP A 81 -4.20 -11.44 -10.29
N ALA A 82 -5.26 -12.05 -9.75
CA ALA A 82 -5.41 -12.22 -8.32
C ALA A 82 -4.35 -13.15 -7.73
N ASP A 83 -3.99 -14.22 -8.43
CA ASP A 83 -3.05 -15.21 -7.92
C ASP A 83 -1.62 -14.64 -7.94
N GLN A 84 -1.25 -13.90 -9.00
CA GLN A 84 0.01 -13.15 -9.05
C GLN A 84 0.08 -12.08 -7.98
N TYR A 85 -1.01 -11.33 -7.76
CA TYR A 85 -1.10 -10.31 -6.73
C TYR A 85 -0.85 -10.90 -5.33
N HIS A 86 -1.54 -11.98 -4.97
CA HIS A 86 -1.36 -12.66 -3.67
C HIS A 86 0.04 -13.28 -3.52
N ALA A 87 0.63 -13.80 -4.60
CA ALA A 87 2.00 -14.29 -4.60
C ALA A 87 3.01 -13.16 -4.32
N GLU A 88 2.83 -12.00 -4.95
CA GLU A 88 3.67 -10.82 -4.71
C GLU A 88 3.51 -10.27 -3.29
N LEU A 89 2.30 -10.27 -2.73
CA LEU A 89 2.11 -9.92 -1.32
C LEU A 89 2.84 -10.89 -0.38
N THR A 90 2.73 -12.19 -0.64
CA THR A 90 3.44 -13.22 0.14
C THR A 90 4.95 -13.05 0.05
N ARG A 91 5.47 -12.76 -1.15
CA ARG A 91 6.89 -12.45 -1.35
C ARG A 91 7.29 -11.21 -0.57
N ALA A 92 6.53 -10.11 -0.65
CA ALA A 92 6.84 -8.85 0.03
C ALA A 92 6.82 -8.96 1.57
N LEU A 93 5.97 -9.84 2.12
CA LEU A 93 5.93 -10.17 3.56
C LEU A 93 7.13 -11.04 3.98
N THR A 94 7.52 -11.99 3.13
CA THR A 94 8.59 -12.96 3.45
C THR A 94 9.99 -12.40 3.16
N ASP A 95 10.09 -11.42 2.27
CA ASP A 95 11.34 -10.75 1.90
C ASP A 95 11.80 -9.82 3.03
N ARG A 96 12.36 -10.44 4.08
CA ARG A 96 13.06 -9.78 5.18
C ARG A 96 14.49 -9.38 4.83
N ARG A 97 14.90 -9.45 3.55
CA ARG A 97 16.27 -9.08 3.12
C ARG A 97 16.58 -7.58 3.28
N TRP A 98 15.61 -6.78 3.73
CA TRP A 98 15.77 -5.38 4.12
C TRP A 98 16.08 -5.20 5.61
N GLN A 99 16.13 -6.29 6.39
CA GLN A 99 16.67 -6.33 7.76
C GLN A 99 18.20 -6.41 7.80
N VAL A 100 18.88 -6.12 6.68
CA VAL A 100 20.33 -5.95 6.67
C VAL A 100 20.69 -4.65 7.38
N HIS A 101 21.12 -4.83 8.62
CA HIS A 101 21.86 -3.95 9.51
C HIS A 101 22.48 -2.71 8.85
N THR A 102 22.29 -1.56 9.48
CA THR A 102 23.34 -0.54 9.51
C THR A 102 23.67 -0.31 10.98
N GLU A 103 24.89 -0.69 11.37
CA GLU A 103 25.53 -0.33 12.64
C GLU A 103 25.70 1.19 12.78
#